data_AF-A0A0B7B2L9-F1
#
_entry.id   AF-A0A0B7B2L9-F1
#
_cell.length_a   1.000
_cell.length_b   1.000
_cell.length_c   1.000
_cell.angle_alpha   90.00
_cell.angle_beta   90.00
_cell.angle_gamma   90.00
#
_symmetry.space_group_name_H-M   'P 1'
#
loop_
_entity.id
_entity.type
_entity.pdbx_description
1 polymer ?
#
loop_
_entity_poly.entity_id
_entity_poly.type
_entity_poly.pdbx_seq_one_letter_code
_entity_poly.pdbx_strand_id
1 'polypeptide(L)'
;MSIQGLLVSVTVICLTVITYSHAKTVIFQPPPLTSYVNYHINVAVELANLGHDVWISVPHYMLERNIVKDKPVKIIEYGEELEYFSVYKAAEIINAF
;
A
#
# COMPACT_ATOMS: atom_id res chain seq x y z
N MET A 1 -16.22 10.51 -17.33
CA MET A 1 -15.02 11.03 -16.64
C MET A 1 -13.84 10.15 -17.06
N SER A 2 -12.72 10.71 -17.52
CA SER A 2 -11.57 9.88 -17.93
C SER A 2 -10.92 9.21 -16.71
N ILE A 3 -10.22 8.09 -16.90
CA ILE A 3 -9.43 7.42 -15.85
C ILE A 3 -8.45 8.38 -15.18
N GLN A 4 -7.82 9.25 -15.96
CA GLN A 4 -6.93 10.29 -15.43
C GLN A 4 -7.66 11.26 -14.51
N GLY A 5 -8.88 11.68 -14.88
CA GLY A 5 -9.70 12.55 -14.04
C GLY A 5 -10.12 11.89 -12.73
N LEU A 6 -10.41 10.58 -12.74
CA LEU A 6 -10.71 9.81 -11.54
C LEU A 6 -9.50 9.69 -10.61
N LEU A 7 -8.31 9.43 -11.16
CA LEU A 7 -7.08 9.31 -10.36
C LEU A 7 -6.70 10.65 -9.71
N VAL A 8 -6.86 11.75 -10.44
CA VAL A 8 -6.61 13.10 -9.90
C VAL A 8 -7.59 13.44 -8.78
N SER A 9 -8.89 13.16 -8.94
CA SER A 9 -9.87 13.47 -7.88
C SER A 9 -9.66 12.65 -6.62
N VAL A 10 -9.34 11.35 -6.75
CA VAL A 10 -8.97 10.50 -5.61
C VAL A 10 -7.72 11.05 -4.90
N THR A 11 -6.69 11.44 -5.66
CA THR A 11 -5.46 12.01 -5.11
C THR A 11 -5.73 13.31 -4.33
N VAL A 12 -6.54 14.22 -4.90
CA VAL A 12 -6.92 15.49 -4.26
C VAL A 12 -7.72 15.24 -2.98
N ILE A 13 -8.68 14.31 -3.01
CA ILE A 13 -9.50 13.97 -1.83
C ILE A 13 -8.60 13.38 -0.73
N CYS A 14 -7.71 12.45 -1.06
CA CYS A 14 -6.77 11.87 -0.11
C CYS A 14 -5.86 12.94 0.51
N LEU A 15 -5.22 13.79 -0.31
CA LEU A 15 -4.37 14.89 0.18
C LEU A 15 -5.14 15.85 1.10
N THR A 16 -6.36 16.24 0.69
CA THR A 16 -7.18 17.18 1.47
C THR A 16 -7.58 16.56 2.81
N VAL A 17 -8.09 15.32 2.80
CA VAL A 17 -8.47 14.62 4.03
C VAL A 17 -7.28 14.46 4.97
N ILE A 18 -6.10 14.11 4.45
CA ILE A 18 -4.90 13.93 5.28
C ILE A 18 -4.42 15.26 5.87
N THR A 19 -4.43 16.33 5.07
CA THR A 19 -3.99 17.67 5.51
C THR A 19 -4.93 18.22 6.58
N TYR A 20 -6.24 18.06 6.42
CA TYR A 20 -7.24 18.64 7.34
C TYR A 20 -7.60 17.75 8.52
N SER A 21 -7.37 16.43 8.46
CA SER A 21 -7.66 15.53 9.58
C SER A 21 -6.65 15.64 10.72
N HIS A 22 -5.53 16.34 10.53
CA HIS A 22 -4.37 16.29 11.43
C HIS A 22 -3.98 14.85 11.79
N ALA A 23 -4.23 13.89 10.88
CA ALA A 23 -3.99 12.48 11.12
C ALA A 23 -2.50 12.27 11.44
N LYS A 24 -2.18 12.01 12.71
CA LYS A 24 -0.79 11.76 13.11
C LYS A 24 -0.28 10.44 12.56
N THR A 25 -1.16 9.46 12.39
CA THR A 25 -0.82 8.11 11.92
C THR A 25 -1.67 7.74 10.71
N VAL A 26 -1.03 7.21 9.66
CA VAL A 26 -1.69 6.77 8.42
C VAL A 26 -1.32 5.32 8.15
N ILE A 27 -2.31 4.48 7.87
CA ILE A 27 -2.13 3.06 7.55
C ILE A 27 -2.57 2.80 6.11
N PHE A 28 -1.65 2.29 5.29
CA PHE A 28 -1.92 1.85 3.93
C PHE A 28 -2.24 0.36 3.91
N GLN A 29 -3.37 -0.01 3.31
CA GLN A 29 -3.79 -1.39 3.11
C GLN A 29 -3.98 -1.70 1.61
N PRO A 30 -2.88 -1.81 0.84
CA PRO A 30 -2.97 -2.12 -0.57
C PRO A 30 -3.45 -3.57 -0.80
N PRO A 31 -4.14 -3.84 -1.93
CA PRO A 31 -4.23 -5.19 -2.46
C PRO A 31 -2.84 -5.81 -2.59
N PRO A 32 -2.68 -7.12 -2.34
CA PRO A 32 -1.38 -7.81 -2.32
C PRO A 32 -0.88 -8.09 -3.75
N LEU A 33 -0.82 -7.05 -4.59
CA LEU A 33 -0.26 -7.05 -5.92
C LEU A 33 0.96 -6.12 -5.94
N THR A 34 2.06 -6.58 -6.52
CA THR A 34 3.36 -5.84 -6.52
C THR A 34 3.21 -4.39 -6.99
N SER A 35 2.46 -4.17 -8.09
CA SER A 35 2.21 -2.84 -8.64
C SER A 35 1.44 -1.93 -7.68
N TYR A 36 0.42 -2.47 -7.00
CA TYR A 36 -0.38 -1.73 -6.03
C TYR A 36 0.43 -1.39 -4.78
N VAL A 37 1.16 -2.37 -4.23
CA VAL A 37 2.02 -2.17 -3.07
C VAL A 37 3.07 -1.08 -3.37
N ASN A 38 3.75 -1.15 -4.52
CA ASN A 38 4.72 -0.13 -4.93
C ASN A 38 4.10 1.27 -5.08
N TYR A 39 2.91 1.36 -5.68
CA TYR A 39 2.22 2.63 -5.81
C TYR A 39 1.89 3.24 -4.45
N HIS A 40 1.33 2.44 -3.53
CA HIS A 40 0.97 2.91 -2.18
C HIS A 40 2.19 3.29 -1.35
N ILE A 41 3.33 2.61 -1.54
CA ILE A 41 4.60 2.99 -0.90
C ILE A 41 5.05 4.37 -1.33
N ASN A 42 4.97 4.71 -2.61
CA ASN A 42 5.39 6.03 -3.08
C ASN A 42 4.55 7.14 -2.41
N VAL A 43 3.23 6.93 -2.29
CA VAL A 43 2.35 7.86 -1.57
C VAL A 43 2.69 7.90 -0.08
N ALA A 44 2.93 6.74 0.54
CA ALA A 44 3.29 6.62 1.95
C ALA A 44 4.60 7.35 2.29
N VAL A 45 5.60 7.29 1.41
CA VAL A 45 6.87 8.01 1.56
C VAL A 45 6.63 9.53 1.55
N GLU A 46 5.82 10.03 0.63
CA GLU A 46 5.51 11.47 0.58
C GLU A 46 4.77 11.94 1.84
N LEU A 47 3.85 11.12 2.37
CA LEU A 47 3.20 11.44 3.65
C LEU A 47 4.17 11.41 4.83
N ALA A 48 5.12 10.48 4.84
CA ALA A 48 6.17 10.46 5.87
C ALA A 48 7.05 11.73 5.78
N ASN A 49 7.39 12.17 4.57
CA ASN A 49 8.15 13.42 4.34
C ASN A 49 7.38 14.67 4.81
N LEU A 50 6.04 14.64 4.80
CA LEU A 50 5.19 15.69 5.35
C LEU A 50 5.05 15.64 6.89
N GLY A 51 5.69 14.65 7.55
CA GLY A 51 5.73 14.52 9.01
C GLY A 51 4.67 13.60 9.60
N HIS A 52 3.96 12.82 8.79
CA HIS A 52 3.03 11.81 9.28
C HIS A 52 3.77 10.54 9.76
N ASP A 53 3.21 9.84 10.75
CA ASP A 53 3.63 8.49 11.14
C ASP A 53 2.97 7.45 10.22
N VAL A 54 3.71 6.92 9.25
CA VAL A 54 3.12 6.12 8.17
C VAL A 54 3.49 4.64 8.28
N TRP A 55 2.47 3.79 8.16
CA TRP A 55 2.56 2.34 8.16
C TRP A 55 1.95 1.76 6.90
N ILE A 56 2.47 0.63 6.42
CA ILE A 56 1.90 -0.12 5.30
C ILE A 56 1.79 -1.60 5.65
N SER A 57 0.62 -2.18 5.40
CA SER A 57 0.42 -3.62 5.57
C SER A 57 0.91 -4.39 4.35
N VAL A 58 1.83 -5.33 4.55
CA VAL A 58 2.43 -6.13 3.48
C VAL A 58 2.39 -7.61 3.86
N PRO A 59 1.98 -8.51 2.95
CA PRO A 59 1.97 -9.93 3.25
C PRO A 59 3.38 -10.51 3.32
N HIS A 60 3.60 -11.50 4.17
CA HIS A 60 4.89 -12.16 4.43
C HIS A 60 5.66 -12.51 3.14
N TYR A 61 5.00 -13.17 2.17
CA TYR A 61 5.65 -13.59 0.91
C TYR A 61 6.23 -12.44 0.06
N MET A 62 5.74 -11.20 0.25
CA MET A 62 6.28 -10.03 -0.45
C MET A 62 7.53 -9.47 0.22
N LEU A 63 7.65 -9.68 1.55
CA LEU A 63 8.85 -9.34 2.31
C LEU A 63 9.99 -10.29 1.94
N GLU A 64 9.72 -11.59 1.83
CA GLU A 64 10.70 -12.59 1.36
C GLU A 64 11.25 -12.27 -0.04
N ARG A 65 10.40 -11.69 -0.90
CA ARG A 65 10.75 -11.25 -2.27
C ARG A 65 11.44 -9.88 -2.31
N ASN A 66 11.69 -9.25 -1.16
CA ASN A 66 12.32 -7.93 -1.03
C ASN A 66 11.58 -6.80 -1.77
N ILE A 67 10.26 -6.90 -1.97
CA ILE A 67 9.49 -5.89 -2.74
C ILE A 67 9.52 -4.51 -2.08
N VAL A 68 9.60 -4.46 -0.76
CA VAL A 68 9.53 -3.24 0.06
C VAL A 68 10.84 -2.91 0.77
N LYS A 69 11.93 -3.58 0.40
CA LYS A 69 13.23 -3.40 1.03
C LYS A 69 13.73 -1.97 0.81
N ASP A 70 14.37 -1.40 1.83
CA ASP A 70 15.02 -0.08 1.81
C ASP A 70 14.09 1.14 1.65
N LYS A 71 12.77 0.97 1.85
CA LYS A 71 11.80 2.08 1.82
C LYS A 71 11.62 2.68 3.23
N PRO A 72 11.57 4.02 3.39
CA PRO A 72 11.46 4.68 4.69
C PRO A 72 10.01 4.68 5.22
N VAL A 73 9.35 3.52 5.21
CA VAL A 73 7.98 3.34 5.70
C VAL A 73 7.93 2.18 6.69
N LYS A 74 7.11 2.30 7.73
CA LYS A 74 6.97 1.23 8.73
C LYS A 74 6.11 0.11 8.16
N ILE A 75 6.50 -1.13 8.40
CA ILE A 75 5.82 -2.30 7.83
C ILE A 75 4.99 -2.97 8.92
N ILE A 76 3.73 -3.25 8.59
CA ILE A 76 2.88 -4.19 9.32
C ILE A 76 2.85 -5.47 8.50
N GLU A 77 3.63 -6.45 8.93
CA GLU A 77 3.65 -7.77 8.32
C GLU A 77 2.38 -8.55 8.66
N TYR A 78 1.85 -9.29 7.70
CA TYR A 78 0.71 -10.18 7.93
C TYR A 78 0.81 -11.48 7.12
N GLY A 79 0.10 -12.51 7.59
CA GLY A 79 -0.07 -13.75 6.85
C GLY A 79 1.13 -14.69 6.85
N GLU A 80 2.00 -14.60 7.85
CA GLU A 80 3.07 -15.59 8.13
C GLU A 80 2.48 -16.99 8.41
N GLU A 81 1.42 -17.06 9.22
CA GLU A 81 0.71 -18.31 9.56
C GLU A 81 -0.56 -18.55 8.75
N LEU A 82 -0.91 -17.64 7.83
CA LEU A 82 -2.05 -17.88 6.93
C LEU A 82 -1.56 -18.83 5.85
N GLU A 83 -1.96 -20.10 5.94
CA GLU A 83 -1.85 -21.08 4.86
C GLU A 83 -2.47 -20.47 3.59
N TYR A 84 -1.60 -19.84 2.81
CA TYR A 84 -1.79 -19.22 1.52
C TYR A 84 -3.24 -19.03 1.10
N PHE A 85 -3.75 -17.79 1.17
CA PHE A 85 -4.36 -17.07 0.04
C PHE A 85 -5.08 -17.98 -0.99
N SER A 86 -5.87 -18.95 -0.54
CA SER A 86 -6.29 -20.07 -1.38
C SER A 86 -7.21 -19.57 -2.48
N VAL A 87 -7.95 -18.50 -2.17
CA VAL A 87 -8.75 -17.71 -3.08
C VAL A 87 -7.92 -17.04 -4.19
N TYR A 88 -6.78 -16.40 -3.88
CA TYR A 88 -5.98 -15.69 -4.89
C TYR A 88 -5.06 -16.61 -5.69
N LYS A 89 -4.61 -17.71 -5.07
CA LYS A 89 -3.87 -18.79 -5.74
C LYS A 89 -4.81 -19.60 -6.64
N ALA A 90 -6.02 -19.90 -6.19
CA ALA A 90 -7.07 -20.52 -7.01
C ALA A 90 -7.59 -19.59 -8.11
N ALA A 91 -7.57 -18.27 -7.89
CA ALA A 91 -7.92 -17.29 -8.91
C ALA A 91 -6.77 -16.96 -9.90
N GLU A 92 -5.61 -17.63 -9.81
CA GLU A 92 -4.40 -17.40 -10.63
C GLU A 92 -3.84 -15.97 -10.61
N ILE A 93 -4.34 -15.11 -9.72
CA ILE A 93 -3.98 -13.68 -9.64
C ILE A 93 -2.48 -13.50 -9.31
N ILE A 94 -1.89 -14.47 -8.60
CA ILE A 94 -0.50 -14.41 -8.12
C ILE A 94 0.52 -14.69 -9.25
N ASN A 95 0.11 -15.38 -10.33
CA ASN A 95 0.98 -15.74 -11.46
C ASN A 95 0.84 -14.80 -12.67
N ALA A 96 -0.04 -13.79 -12.59
CA ALA A 96 -0.37 -12.94 -13.73
C ALA A 96 0.62 -11.77 -13.97
N PHE A 97 1.65 -11.58 -13.13
CA PHE A 97 2.58 -10.45 -13.21
C PHE A 97 4.01 -10.81 -12.80
#